data_AF-A0AAD7AVN4-F1
#
_entry.id   AF-A0AAD7AVN4-F1
#
_cell.length_a   1.000
_cell.length_b   1.000
_cell.length_c   1.000
_cell.angle_alpha   90.00
_cell.angle_beta   90.00
_cell.angle_gamma   90.00
#
_symmetry.space_group_name_H-M   'P 1'
#
loop_
_entity.id
_entity.type
_entity.pdbx_description
1 polymer ?
#
loop_
_entity_poly.entity_id
_entity_poly.type
_entity_poly.pdbx_seq_one_letter_code
_entity_poly.pdbx_strand_id
1 'polypeptide(L)'
;PPQPEISQNYSRMQNELQGLAGKIGELEQEADEHALVLTTLNEVLAEEPDRKCFRLIGGVLVERTVKDVAPTLQSNKDNIKKVVENLTEQYKTREEEFDTFKREYNIRPAART
;
A
#
# COMPACT_ATOMS: atom_id res chain seq x y z
N PRO A 1 9.54 -36.81 -3.33
CA PRO A 1 9.12 -35.78 -2.35
C PRO A 1 10.19 -34.67 -2.27
N PRO A 2 9.83 -33.38 -2.32
CA PRO A 2 10.77 -32.32 -1.99
C PRO A 2 11.30 -32.55 -0.57
N GLN A 3 12.59 -32.31 -0.37
CA GLN A 3 13.20 -32.38 0.97
C GLN A 3 12.47 -31.41 1.91
N PRO A 4 12.35 -31.70 3.23
CA PRO A 4 11.62 -30.85 4.17
C PRO A 4 12.02 -29.36 4.10
N GLU A 5 13.29 -29.08 3.85
CA GLU A 5 13.84 -27.72 3.70
C GLU A 5 13.28 -26.98 2.48
N ILE A 6 13.07 -27.68 1.34
CA ILE A 6 12.50 -27.09 0.12
C ILE A 6 11.06 -26.68 0.37
N SER A 7 10.26 -27.51 1.04
CA SER A 7 8.88 -27.19 1.39
C SER A 7 8.78 -26.03 2.37
N GLN A 8 9.65 -25.98 3.37
CA GLN A 8 9.70 -24.85 4.32
C GLN A 8 10.08 -23.54 3.63
N ASN A 9 11.08 -23.56 2.74
CA ASN A 9 11.49 -22.38 1.98
C ASN A 9 10.38 -21.90 1.04
N TYR A 10 9.71 -22.83 0.34
CA TYR A 10 8.56 -22.52 -0.50
C TYR A 10 7.46 -21.77 0.28
N SER A 11 7.05 -22.33 1.43
CA SER A 11 6.03 -21.69 2.27
C SER A 11 6.46 -20.31 2.78
N ARG A 12 7.75 -20.12 3.10
CA ARG A 12 8.27 -18.81 3.51
C ARG A 12 8.17 -17.78 2.38
N MET A 13 8.65 -18.11 1.18
CA MET A 13 8.61 -17.18 0.03
C MET A 13 7.17 -16.85 -0.37
N GLN A 14 6.27 -17.85 -0.33
CA GLN A 14 4.85 -17.63 -0.59
C GLN A 14 4.22 -16.69 0.44
N ASN A 15 4.51 -16.88 1.73
CA ASN A 15 3.99 -16.03 2.79
C ASN A 15 4.53 -14.59 2.69
N GLU A 16 5.79 -14.42 2.28
CA GLU A 16 6.39 -13.10 2.04
C GLU A 16 5.66 -12.36 0.90
N LEU A 17 5.43 -13.02 -0.24
CA LEU A 17 4.67 -12.45 -1.35
C LEU A 17 3.23 -12.09 -0.95
N GLN A 18 2.55 -12.96 -0.18
CA GLN A 18 1.20 -12.68 0.29
C GLN A 18 1.17 -11.49 1.27
N GLY A 19 2.17 -11.38 2.14
CA GLY A 19 2.31 -10.24 3.05
C GLY A 19 2.56 -8.92 2.30
N LEU A 20 3.45 -8.92 1.30
CA LEU A 20 3.69 -7.76 0.45
C LEU A 20 2.44 -7.33 -0.31
N ALA A 21 1.74 -8.29 -0.95
CA ALA A 21 0.49 -8.00 -1.67
C ALA A 21 -0.59 -7.43 -0.76
N GLY A 22 -0.75 -7.98 0.45
CA GLY A 22 -1.67 -7.45 1.45
C GLY A 22 -1.34 -6.01 1.84
N LYS A 23 -0.06 -5.73 2.13
CA LYS A 23 0.37 -4.38 2.54
C LYS A 23 0.24 -3.36 1.40
N ILE A 24 0.50 -3.76 0.16
CA ILE A 24 0.26 -2.92 -1.02
C ILE A 24 -1.22 -2.53 -1.10
N GLY A 25 -2.12 -3.51 -1.05
CA GLY A 25 -3.56 -3.26 -1.13
C GLY A 25 -4.09 -2.35 -0.02
N GLU A 26 -3.61 -2.54 1.22
CA GLU A 26 -3.95 -1.65 2.34
C GLU A 26 -3.56 -0.19 2.08
N LEU A 27 -2.33 0.03 1.61
CA LEU A 27 -1.80 1.38 1.37
C LEU A 27 -2.41 2.04 0.13
N GLU A 28 -2.74 1.26 -0.91
CA GLU A 28 -3.48 1.75 -2.07
C GLU A 28 -4.86 2.27 -1.65
N GLN A 29 -5.58 1.51 -0.82
CA GLN A 29 -6.86 1.95 -0.28
C GLN A 29 -6.73 3.25 0.52
N GLU A 30 -5.73 3.37 1.39
CA GLU A 30 -5.48 4.60 2.17
C GLU A 30 -5.19 5.80 1.25
N ALA A 31 -4.39 5.62 0.19
CA ALA A 31 -4.11 6.65 -0.80
C ALA A 31 -5.36 7.09 -1.58
N ASP A 32 -6.26 6.15 -1.88
CA ASP A 32 -7.53 6.42 -2.56
C ASP A 32 -8.52 7.17 -1.67
N GLU A 33 -8.59 6.82 -0.37
CA GLU A 33 -9.37 7.56 0.62
C GLU A 33 -8.89 9.02 0.72
N HIS A 34 -7.57 9.23 0.77
CA HIS A 34 -7.00 10.58 0.72
C HIS A 34 -7.33 11.30 -0.59
N ALA A 35 -7.30 10.61 -1.73
CA ALA A 35 -7.63 11.19 -3.03
C ALA A 35 -9.09 11.66 -3.08
N LEU A 36 -10.03 10.87 -2.56
CA LEU A 36 -11.44 11.22 -2.49
C LEU A 36 -11.67 12.49 -1.65
N VAL A 37 -11.05 12.57 -0.47
CA VAL A 37 -11.13 13.75 0.40
C VAL A 37 -10.56 14.98 -0.31
N LEU A 38 -9.41 14.85 -0.98
CA LEU A 38 -8.77 15.95 -1.70
C LEU A 38 -9.62 16.48 -2.86
N THR A 39 -10.33 15.61 -3.60
CA THR A 39 -11.26 16.04 -4.64
C THR A 39 -12.29 17.02 -4.09
N THR A 40 -12.90 16.68 -2.95
CA THR A 40 -13.89 17.56 -2.31
C THR A 40 -13.28 18.83 -1.70
N LEU A 41 -12.07 18.74 -1.13
CA LEU A 41 -11.41 19.89 -0.51
C LEU A 41 -10.84 20.88 -1.51
N ASN A 42 -10.47 20.45 -2.72
CA ASN A 42 -9.87 21.32 -3.72
C ASN A 42 -10.86 22.38 -4.23
N GLU A 43 -12.15 22.05 -4.34
CA GLU A 43 -13.20 23.01 -4.67
C GLU A 43 -13.29 24.10 -3.59
N VAL A 44 -13.33 23.67 -2.32
CA VAL A 44 -13.37 24.60 -1.17
C VAL A 44 -12.08 25.41 -1.07
N LEU A 45 -10.93 24.82 -1.40
CA LEU A 45 -9.65 25.52 -1.38
C LEU A 45 -9.60 26.66 -2.41
N ALA A 46 -10.24 26.48 -3.57
CA ALA A 46 -10.27 27.48 -4.64
C ALA A 46 -11.18 28.66 -4.29
N GLU A 47 -12.31 28.42 -3.61
CA GLU A 47 -13.32 29.43 -3.31
C GLU A 47 -13.17 30.05 -1.91
N GLU A 48 -12.85 29.23 -0.89
CA GLU A 48 -12.83 29.60 0.52
C GLU A 48 -11.60 29.03 1.28
N PRO A 49 -10.37 29.43 0.92
CA PRO A 49 -9.14 28.85 1.47
C PRO A 49 -9.00 28.99 3.00
N ASP A 50 -9.55 30.07 3.57
CA ASP A 50 -9.53 30.37 5.01
C ASP A 50 -10.67 29.69 5.80
N ARG A 51 -11.54 28.92 5.11
CA ARG A 51 -12.63 28.20 5.78
C ARG A 51 -12.06 27.25 6.83
N LYS A 52 -12.69 27.27 8.01
CA LYS A 52 -12.29 26.41 9.13
C LYS A 52 -12.44 24.94 8.74
N CYS A 53 -11.39 24.16 9.03
CA CYS A 53 -11.31 22.72 8.87
C CYS A 53 -10.95 22.12 10.24
N PHE A 54 -11.56 20.99 10.60
CA PHE A 54 -11.33 20.34 11.89
C PHE A 54 -10.76 18.94 11.68
N ARG A 55 -9.58 18.69 12.24
CA ARG A 55 -8.95 17.37 12.21
C ARG A 55 -9.21 16.64 13.52
N LEU A 56 -9.78 15.44 13.46
CA LEU A 56 -9.97 14.57 14.62
C LEU A 56 -8.69 13.77 14.90
N ILE A 57 -8.13 13.91 16.10
CA ILE A 57 -6.93 13.19 16.55
C ILE A 57 -7.20 12.65 17.96
N GLY A 58 -7.26 11.32 18.11
CA GLY A 58 -7.45 10.68 19.41
C GLY A 58 -8.71 11.15 20.17
N GLY A 59 -9.78 11.52 19.45
CA GLY A 59 -11.02 12.06 20.02
C GLY A 59 -11.06 13.58 20.21
N VAL A 60 -9.97 14.30 19.92
CA VAL A 60 -9.92 15.77 20.00
C VAL A 60 -9.98 16.39 18.60
N LEU A 61 -10.84 17.41 18.42
CA LEU A 61 -10.90 18.20 17.19
C LEU A 61 -9.89 19.36 17.25
N VAL A 62 -9.01 19.43 16.27
CA VAL A 62 -8.02 20.50 16.11
C VAL A 62 -8.47 21.42 14.98
N GLU A 63 -8.67 22.70 15.28
CA GLU A 63 -9.02 23.72 14.28
C GLU A 63 -7.80 24.07 13.41
N ARG A 64 -8.05 24.12 12.09
CA ARG A 64 -7.13 24.49 11.01
C ARG A 64 -7.92 25.23 9.93
N THR A 65 -7.26 25.63 8.85
CA THR A 65 -7.93 26.10 7.63
C THR A 65 -7.80 25.10 6.49
N VAL A 66 -8.66 25.19 5.48
CA VAL A 66 -8.58 24.34 4.28
C VAL A 66 -7.22 24.46 3.60
N LYS A 67 -6.67 25.69 3.47
CA LYS A 67 -5.34 25.93 2.90
C LYS A 67 -4.19 25.31 3.68
N ASP A 68 -4.34 25.07 4.98
CA ASP A 68 -3.32 24.38 5.79
C ASP A 68 -3.43 22.85 5.66
N VAL A 69 -4.66 22.33 5.55
CA VAL A 69 -4.94 20.89 5.57
C VAL A 69 -4.72 20.24 4.22
N ALA A 70 -5.17 20.87 3.13
CA ALA A 70 -5.11 20.28 1.79
C ALA A 70 -3.67 19.92 1.35
N PRO A 71 -2.64 20.77 1.54
CA PRO A 71 -1.25 20.40 1.22
C PRO A 71 -0.73 19.24 2.05
N THR A 72 -1.14 19.16 3.32
CA THR A 72 -0.74 18.07 4.22
C THR A 72 -1.32 16.74 3.75
N LEU A 73 -2.60 16.71 3.38
CA LEU A 73 -3.26 15.51 2.83
C LEU A 73 -2.64 15.07 1.50
N GLN A 74 -2.32 16.03 0.62
CA GLN A 74 -1.65 15.74 -0.65
C GLN A 74 -0.27 15.13 -0.43
N SER A 75 0.55 15.71 0.45
CA SER A 75 1.88 15.17 0.80
C SER A 75 1.79 13.76 1.38
N ASN A 76 0.82 13.50 2.27
CA ASN A 76 0.63 12.16 2.85
C ASN A 76 0.26 11.13 1.78
N LYS A 77 -0.69 11.45 0.91
CA LYS A 77 -1.06 10.61 -0.24
C LYS A 77 0.15 10.30 -1.12
N ASP A 78 0.95 11.30 -1.47
CA ASP A 78 2.11 11.13 -2.34
C ASP A 78 3.21 10.27 -1.67
N ASN A 79 3.39 10.41 -0.36
CA ASN A 79 4.30 9.56 0.40
C ASN A 79 3.81 8.10 0.44
N ILE A 80 2.51 7.88 0.64
CA ILE A 80 1.92 6.53 0.60
C ILE A 80 2.14 5.90 -0.78
N LYS A 81 1.90 6.65 -1.87
CA LYS A 81 2.16 6.18 -3.24
C LYS A 81 3.61 5.76 -3.47
N LYS A 82 4.57 6.57 -2.99
CA LYS A 82 5.99 6.20 -3.05
C LYS A 82 6.29 4.91 -2.29
N VAL A 83 5.67 4.70 -1.14
CA VAL A 83 5.83 3.45 -0.38
C VAL A 83 5.24 2.28 -1.15
N VAL A 84 4.06 2.44 -1.75
CA VAL A 84 3.44 1.43 -2.63
C VAL A 84 4.34 1.06 -3.80
N GLU A 85 4.94 2.05 -4.47
CA GLU A 85 5.90 1.82 -5.57
C GLU A 85 7.09 0.98 -5.10
N ASN A 86 7.70 1.35 -3.97
CA ASN A 86 8.82 0.59 -3.39
C ASN A 86 8.42 -0.85 -2.98
N LEU A 87 7.22 -1.05 -2.43
CA LEU A 87 6.72 -2.39 -2.09
C LEU A 87 6.42 -3.21 -3.34
N THR A 88 5.94 -2.57 -4.40
CA THR A 88 5.68 -3.22 -5.70
C THR A 88 6.98 -3.70 -6.35
N GLU A 89 8.05 -2.91 -6.27
CA GLU A 89 9.38 -3.33 -6.74
C GLU A 89 9.92 -4.52 -5.92
N GLN A 90 9.77 -4.48 -4.59
CA GLN A 90 10.13 -5.59 -3.72
C GLN A 90 9.33 -6.86 -4.05
N TYR A 91 8.02 -6.73 -4.26
CA TYR A 91 7.15 -7.84 -4.65
C TYR A 91 7.64 -8.49 -5.95
N LYS A 92 7.91 -7.69 -6.99
CA LYS A 92 8.41 -8.20 -8.29
C LYS A 92 9.74 -8.94 -8.13
N THR A 93 10.67 -8.37 -7.37
CA THR A 93 11.97 -9.00 -7.10
C THR A 93 11.79 -10.36 -6.42
N ARG A 94 10.95 -10.43 -5.38
CA ARG A 94 10.66 -11.69 -4.66
C ARG A 94 9.88 -12.69 -5.51
N GLU A 95 9.03 -12.22 -6.41
CA GLU A 95 8.28 -13.07 -7.33
C GLU A 95 9.22 -13.74 -8.33
N GLU A 96 10.18 -12.99 -8.89
CA GLU A 96 11.22 -13.53 -9.77
C GLU A 96 12.13 -14.56 -9.07
N GLU A 97 12.53 -14.27 -7.83
CA GLU A 97 13.28 -15.22 -6.99
C GLU A 97 12.46 -16.49 -6.73
N PHE A 98 11.17 -16.35 -6.42
CA PHE A 98 10.28 -17.48 -6.16
C PHE A 98 10.04 -18.32 -7.41
N ASP A 99 9.89 -17.68 -8.57
CA ASP A 99 9.80 -18.34 -9.86
C ASP A 99 11.07 -19.12 -10.21
N THR A 100 12.23 -18.52 -9.95
CA THR A 100 13.53 -19.18 -10.14
C THR A 100 13.66 -20.39 -9.23
N PHE A 101 13.33 -20.25 -7.94
CA PHE A 101 13.29 -21.35 -6.98
C PHE A 101 12.37 -22.49 -7.42
N LYS A 102 11.15 -22.17 -7.90
CA LYS A 102 10.22 -23.20 -8.42
C LYS A 102 10.82 -23.97 -9.60
N ARG A 103 11.54 -23.30 -10.51
CA ARG A 103 12.19 -23.93 -11.68
C ARG A 103 13.36 -24.81 -11.25
N GLU A 104 14.25 -24.32 -10.40
CA GLU A 104 15.44 -25.06 -9.92
C GLU A 104 15.07 -26.39 -9.26
N TYR A 105 14.00 -26.37 -8.46
CA TYR A 105 13.55 -27.56 -7.73
C TYR A 105 12.42 -28.33 -8.44
N ASN A 106 12.11 -28.00 -9.70
CA ASN A 106 11.04 -28.62 -10.49
C ASN A 106 9.69 -28.69 -9.74
N ILE A 107 9.37 -27.64 -8.98
CA ILE A 107 8.12 -27.54 -8.22
C ILE A 107 7.00 -27.29 -9.23
N ARG A 108 6.12 -28.29 -9.39
CA ARG A 108 4.97 -28.18 -10.28
C ARG A 108 3.84 -27.43 -9.55
N PRO A 109 3.20 -26.44 -10.19
CA PRO A 109 1.96 -25.89 -9.66
C PRO A 109 0.95 -27.04 -9.53
N ALA A 110 0.29 -27.13 -8.36
CA ALA A 110 -0.76 -28.11 -8.16
C ALA A 110 -1.85 -27.88 -9.23
N ALA A 111 -2.16 -28.91 -10.03
CA ALA A 111 -3.21 -28.82 -11.02
C ALA A 111 -4.51 -28.45 -10.29
N ARG A 112 -5.10 -27.29 -10.62
CA ARG A 112 -6.46 -26.95 -10.18
C ARG A 112 -7.37 -28.00 -10.82
N THR A 113 -7.95 -28.86 -9.99
CA THR A 113 -9.07 -29.74 -10.35
C THR A 113 -10.37 -29.06 -9.96
#